data_AF-E2BLY6-F1
#
_entry.id   AF-E2BLY6-F1
#
_cell.length_a   1.000
_cell.length_b   1.000
_cell.length_c   1.000
_cell.angle_alpha   90.00
_cell.angle_beta   90.00
_cell.angle_gamma   90.00
#
_symmetry.space_group_name_H-M   'P 1'
#
loop_
_entity.id
_entity.type
_entity.pdbx_description
1 polymer ?
#
loop_
_entity_poly.entity_id
_entity_poly.type
_entity_poly.pdbx_seq_one_letter_code
_entity_poly.pdbx_strand_id
1 'polypeptide(L)' 'MAIKNIDTNLLSRGQLTIYITKLESPTLMWVQLKHNLADIMDLQAEIAWKCTDTQIGTPCGQGMY' A
#
# COMPACT_ATOMS: atom_id res chain seq x y z
N MET A 1 18.35 -2.55 1.84
CA MET A 1 17.36 -3.06 0.87
C MET A 1 16.80 -1.86 0.11
N ALA A 2 16.95 -1.81 -1.20
CA ALA A 2 16.49 -0.67 -1.99
C ALA A 2 14.98 -0.82 -2.21
N ILE A 3 14.19 0.11 -1.66
CA ILE A 3 12.76 0.21 -1.95
C ILE A 3 12.66 0.53 -3.46
N LYS A 4 12.08 -0.38 -4.24
CA LYS A 4 11.78 -0.08 -5.64
C LYS A 4 10.61 0.89 -5.66
N ASN A 5 10.81 2.06 -6.25
CA ASN A 5 9.74 3.04 -6.42
C ASN A 5 8.61 2.42 -7.23
N ILE A 6 7.37 2.69 -6.83
CA ILE A 6 6.17 2.27 -7.56
C ILE A 6 6.23 2.90 -8.95
N ASP A 7 6.11 2.09 -10.01
CA ASP A 7 6.11 2.56 -11.39
C ASP A 7 4.80 3.31 -11.69
N THR A 8 4.88 4.63 -11.79
CA THR A 8 3.74 5.51 -12.07
C THR A 8 3.48 5.68 -13.56
N ASN A 9 4.30 5.12 -14.45
CA ASN A 9 4.07 5.22 -15.90
C ASN A 9 2.77 4.51 -16.35
N LEU A 10 2.25 3.61 -15.51
CA LEU A 10 0.97 2.93 -15.72
C LEU A 10 -0.25 3.79 -15.37
N LEU A 11 -0.06 4.97 -14.77
CA LEU A 11 -1.08 6.03 -14.66
C LEU A 11 -1.29 6.69 -16.03
N SER A 12 -1.72 5.89 -17.00
CA SER A 12 -1.92 6.31 -18.38
C SER A 12 -3.27 7.00 -18.58
N ARG A 13 -3.42 7.73 -19.69
CA ARG A 13 -4.63 8.51 -20.07
C ARG A 13 -5.84 7.65 -20.48
N GLY A 14 -5.94 6.42 -19.99
CA GLY A 14 -7.00 5.46 -20.31
C GLY A 14 -7.95 5.18 -19.15
N GLN A 15 -8.93 4.32 -19.39
CA GLN A 15 -9.78 3.80 -18.32
C GLN A 15 -8.98 2.82 -17.46
N LEU A 16 -8.89 3.09 -16.17
CA LEU A 16 -8.23 2.23 -15.20
C LEU A 16 -9.29 1.52 -14.36
N THR A 17 -9.18 0.19 -14.23
CA THR A 17 -9.99 -0.56 -13.29
C THR A 17 -9.45 -0.36 -11.88
N ILE A 18 -10.33 0.07 -10.97
CA ILE A 18 -9.99 0.44 -9.61
C ILE A 18 -10.89 -0.26 -8.60
N TYR A 19 -10.41 -0.38 -7.37
CA TYR A 19 -11.18 -0.71 -6.19
C TYR A 19 -11.17 0.49 -5.25
N ILE A 20 -12.33 0.92 -4.76
CA ILE A 20 -12.39 2.01 -3.78
C ILE A 20 -11.98 1.45 -2.42
N THR A 21 -10.91 1.98 -1.84
CA THR A 21 -10.41 1.53 -0.52
C THR A 21 -10.95 2.39 0.61
N LYS A 22 -11.17 3.69 0.36
CA LYS A 22 -11.78 4.61 1.32
C LYS A 22 -12.54 5.69 0.58
N LEU A 23 -13.75 5.99 1.04
CA LEU A 23 -14.59 7.06 0.50
C LEU A 23 -14.77 8.14 1.57
N GLU A 24 -14.32 9.36 1.29
CA GLU A 24 -14.52 10.51 2.18
C GLU A 24 -15.60 11.44 1.63
N SER A 25 -15.65 11.61 0.32
CA SER A 25 -16.71 12.33 -0.38
C SER A 25 -16.82 11.84 -1.84
N PRO A 26 -17.89 12.20 -2.58
CA PRO A 26 -18.01 11.83 -4.00
C PRO A 26 -16.86 12.32 -4.88
N THR A 27 -16.16 13.38 -4.46
CA THR A 27 -15.01 13.95 -5.18
C THR A 27 -13.67 13.59 -4.55
N LEU A 28 -13.65 12.98 -3.35
CA LEU A 28 -12.46 12.58 -2.65
C LEU A 28 -12.56 11.12 -2.21
N MET A 29 -11.90 10.27 -2.98
CA MET A 29 -11.84 8.84 -2.73
C MET A 29 -10.42 8.34 -2.91
N TRP A 30 -10.03 7.41 -2.06
CA TRP A 30 -8.80 6.65 -2.19
C TRP A 30 -9.12 5.36 -2.91
N VAL A 31 -8.28 5.03 -3.88
CA VAL A 31 -8.52 3.92 -4.81
C VAL A 31 -7.26 3.11 -4.99
N GLN A 32 -7.44 1.80 -5.09
CA GLN A 32 -6.41 0.84 -5.42
C GLN A 32 -6.56 0.46 -6.88
N LEU A 33 -5.49 0.61 -7.68
CA LEU A 33 -5.52 0.16 -9.06
C LEU A 33 -5.47 -1.38 -9.08
N LYS A 34 -6.19 -2.00 -10.02
CA LYS A 34 -6.24 -3.47 -10.09
C LYS A 34 -4.89 -4.09 -10.47
N HIS A 35 -4.08 -3.40 -11.26
CA HIS A 35 -2.87 -3.99 -11.85
C HIS A 35 -1.73 -4.19 -10.84
N ASN A 36 -1.64 -3.36 -9.81
CA ASN A 36 -0.58 -3.39 -8.78
C ASN A 36 -1.07 -3.99 -7.45
N LEU A 37 -2.23 -4.64 -7.46
CA LEU A 37 -2.81 -5.21 -6.24
C LEU A 37 -1.93 -6.34 -5.67
N ALA A 38 -1.41 -7.21 -6.54
CA ALA A 38 -0.50 -8.29 -6.13
C ALA A 38 0.80 -7.72 -5.54
N ASP A 39 1.41 -6.73 -6.21
CA ASP A 39 2.66 -6.11 -5.74
C ASP A 39 2.50 -5.46 -4.36
N ILE A 40 1.35 -4.80 -4.12
CA ILE A 40 1.07 -4.17 -2.83
C ILE A 40 0.81 -5.21 -1.74
N MET A 41 0.12 -6.32 -2.06
CA MET A 41 -0.07 -7.42 -1.12
C MET A 41 1.26 -8.06 -0.73
N ASP A 42 2.16 -8.27 -1.69
CA ASP A 42 3.49 -8.81 -1.44
C ASP A 42 4.33 -7.86 -0.57
N LEU A 43 4.31 -6.55 -0.86
CA LEU A 43 4.96 -5.54 -0.03
C LEU A 43 4.37 -5.49 1.39
N GLN A 44 3.05 -5.61 1.52
CA GLN A 44 2.39 -5.63 2.83
C GLN A 44 2.80 -6.87 3.63
N ALA A 45 2.88 -8.04 2.99
CA ALA A 45 3.35 -9.27 3.62
C ALA A 45 4.83 -9.16 4.04
N GLU A 46 5.68 -8.57 3.20
CA GLU A 46 7.10 -8.34 3.51
C GLU A 46 7.26 -7.40 4.72
N ILE A 47 6.48 -6.30 4.76
CA ILE A 47 6.47 -5.39 5.90
C ILE A 47 5.99 -6.11 7.16
N ALA A 48 4.91 -6.88 7.08
CA ALA A 48 4.38 -7.63 8.22
C ALA A 48 5.42 -8.63 8.75
N TRP A 49 6.08 -9.38 7.86
CA TRP A 49 7.13 -10.32 8.22
C TRP A 49 8.32 -9.64 8.92
N LYS A 50 8.78 -8.51 8.39
CA LYS A 50 9.86 -7.72 9.02
C LYS A 50 9.45 -7.14 10.37
N CYS A 51 8.23 -6.63 10.47
CA CYS A 51 7.70 -6.12 11.73
C CYS A 51 7.58 -7.24 12.78
N THR A 52 7.27 -8.47 12.39
CA THR A 52 7.27 -9.62 13.30
C THR A 52 8.66 -10.07 13.71
N ASP A 53 9.65 -10.03 12.82
CA ASP A 53 11.05 -10.36 13.16
C ASP A 53 11.69 -9.32 14.09
N THR A 54 11.19 -8.09 14.07
CA THR A 54 11.65 -7.04 14.99
C THR A 54 11.02 -7.18 16.40
N GLN A 55 10.06 -8.10 16.62
CA GLN A 55 9.42 -8.32 17.93
C GLN A 55 10.29 -9.03 18.97
N ILE A 56 11.57 -9.35 18.70
CA ILE A 56 12.55 -9.62 19.76
C ILE A 56 12.93 -8.32 20.51
N GLY A 57 12.55 -7.14 20.00
CA GLY A 57 12.66 -5.89 20.73
C GLY A 57 11.78 -4.78 20.14
N THR A 58 10.68 -4.48 20.83
CA THR A 58 9.76 -3.33 20.66
C THR A 58 8.70 -3.41 19.52
N PRO A 59 7.39 -3.27 19.83
CA PRO A 59 6.36 -3.18 18.81
C PRO A 59 6.40 -1.81 18.11
N CYS A 60 6.52 -1.84 16.79
CA CYS A 60 6.35 -0.66 15.95
C CYS A 60 4.88 -0.23 16.00
N GLY A 61 4.56 0.88 16.68
CA GLY A 61 3.26 1.54 16.53
C GLY A 61 2.46 1.85 17.80
N GLN A 62 3.09 1.97 18.97
CA GLN A 62 2.40 2.51 20.15
C GLN A 62 3.05 3.82 20.59
N GLY A 63 2.55 4.94 20.05
CA GLY A 63 3.03 6.27 20.42
C GLY A 63 2.57 7.40 19.51
N MET A 64 1.29 7.45 19.10
CA MET A 64 0.67 8.67 18.61
C MET A 64 -0.83 8.67 18.98
N TYR A 65 -1.11 8.92 20.26
CA TYR A 65 -2.32 9.59 20.72
C TYR A 65 -1.90 10.88 21.42
#